data_AF-A0A3N5LHV3-F1
#
_entry.id   AF-A0A3N5LHV3-F1
#
_cell.length_a   1.000
_cell.length_b   1.000
_cell.length_c   1.000
_cell.angle_alpha   90.00
_cell.angle_beta   90.00
_cell.angle_gamma   90.00
#
_symmetry.space_group_name_H-M   'P 1'
#
loop_
_entity.id
_entity.type
_entity.pdbx_description
1 polymer ?
#
loop_
_entity_poly.entity_id
_entity_poly.type
_entity_poly.pdbx_seq_one_letter_code
_entity_poly.pdbx_strand_id
1 'polypeptide(L)'
;MKSTHQLSQEILIMLFSSYIGCLIIGYIIFQSQIFIPNLAVFQFVISGAMAASFFTLLRYTTFRNSLAGYFVICIFMEGLLMKSPTAEYILRDILYFAVIGFAVYLYWRYSYKTNLLWNRPLQFAGYFAVLNIVMTVVLLFINNQLPQLINALALNMSISFLVGLGLGIGIEAGNYFIKKLPAVEEEQPIAEDNKS
;
A
#
# COMPACT_ATOMS: atom_id res chain seq x y z
N MET A 1 -16.57 -22.68 3.76
CA MET A 1 -16.67 -21.21 3.63
C MET A 1 -15.88 -20.63 4.81
N LYS A 2 -14.93 -19.70 4.65
CA LYS A 2 -14.10 -19.24 5.79
C LYS A 2 -14.99 -18.59 6.86
N SER A 3 -14.69 -18.84 8.13
CA SER A 3 -15.40 -18.15 9.22
C SER A 3 -15.12 -16.64 9.17
N THR A 4 -16.09 -15.83 9.57
CA THR A 4 -15.95 -14.36 9.65
C THR A 4 -14.74 -13.95 10.49
N HIS A 5 -14.47 -14.72 11.55
CA HIS A 5 -13.30 -14.54 12.40
C HIS A 5 -11.98 -14.76 11.64
N GLN A 6 -11.85 -15.87 10.90
CA GLN A 6 -10.65 -16.17 10.13
C GLN A 6 -10.41 -15.13 9.02
N LEU A 7 -11.47 -14.71 8.32
CA LEU A 7 -11.37 -13.65 7.31
C LEU A 7 -10.87 -12.33 7.92
N SER A 8 -11.38 -11.97 9.10
CA SER A 8 -10.98 -10.75 9.81
C SER A 8 -9.51 -10.79 10.21
N GLN A 9 -9.02 -11.93 10.69
CA GLN A 9 -7.60 -12.12 11.00
C GLN A 9 -6.71 -11.97 9.76
N GLU A 10 -7.10 -12.56 8.62
CA GLU A 10 -6.35 -12.47 7.38
C GLU A 10 -6.28 -11.04 6.83
N ILE A 11 -7.37 -10.27 6.96
CA ILE A 11 -7.42 -8.84 6.61
C ILE A 11 -6.43 -8.05 7.47
N LEU A 12 -6.48 -8.23 8.80
CA LEU A 12 -5.61 -7.51 9.73
C LEU A 12 -4.14 -7.86 9.50
N ILE A 13 -3.82 -9.15 9.36
CA ILE A 13 -2.44 -9.58 9.10
C ILE A 13 -1.94 -8.95 7.80
N MET A 14 -2.73 -8.97 6.72
CA MET A 14 -2.30 -8.41 5.45
C MET A 14 -2.08 -6.89 5.53
N LEU A 15 -3.03 -6.17 6.14
CA LEU A 15 -2.95 -4.72 6.33
C LEU A 15 -1.70 -4.34 7.14
N PHE A 16 -1.54 -4.93 8.32
CA PHE A 16 -0.45 -4.57 9.23
C PHE A 16 0.92 -5.01 8.73
N SER A 17 1.06 -6.23 8.20
CA SER A 17 2.35 -6.69 7.68
C SER A 17 2.84 -5.84 6.51
N SER A 18 1.94 -5.48 5.58
CA SER A 18 2.23 -4.59 4.45
C SER A 18 2.68 -3.21 4.94
N TYR A 19 1.93 -2.62 5.87
CA TYR A 19 2.25 -1.30 6.42
C TYR A 19 3.56 -1.31 7.21
N ILE A 20 3.74 -2.28 8.11
CA ILE A 20 4.95 -2.44 8.93
C ILE A 20 6.17 -2.70 8.03
N GLY A 21 6.05 -3.50 6.96
CA GLY A 21 7.13 -3.71 6.01
C GLY A 21 7.63 -2.39 5.40
N CYS A 22 6.70 -1.50 5.03
CA CYS A 22 7.04 -0.15 4.56
C CYS A 22 7.76 0.66 5.63
N LEU A 23 7.21 0.71 6.85
CA LEU A 23 7.81 1.46 7.97
C LEU A 23 9.20 0.95 8.35
N ILE A 24 9.42 -0.37 8.38
CA ILE A 24 10.72 -0.96 8.72
C ILE A 24 11.78 -0.53 7.71
N ILE A 25 11.50 -0.64 6.40
CA ILE A 25 12.45 -0.21 5.37
C ILE A 25 12.74 1.29 5.50
N GLY A 26 11.71 2.11 5.68
CA GLY A 26 11.88 3.54 5.91
C GLY A 26 12.75 3.84 7.15
N TYR A 27 12.50 3.13 8.25
CA TYR A 27 13.19 3.34 9.53
C TYR A 27 14.66 2.90 9.47
N ILE A 28 14.97 1.81 8.78
CA ILE A 28 16.36 1.35 8.61
C ILE A 28 17.21 2.42 7.91
N ILE A 29 16.65 3.11 6.91
CA ILE A 29 17.40 4.06 6.07
C ILE A 29 17.36 5.48 6.64
N PHE A 30 16.19 5.95 7.09
CA PHE A 30 15.94 7.34 7.47
C PHE A 30 15.64 7.53 8.97
N GLN A 31 15.63 6.44 9.75
CA GLN A 31 15.40 6.46 11.19
C GLN A 31 14.06 7.12 11.57
N SER A 32 14.03 7.89 12.66
CA SER A 32 12.84 8.57 13.15
C SER A 32 12.32 9.68 12.22
N GLN A 33 13.08 10.07 11.20
CA GLN A 33 12.67 11.12 10.26
C GLN A 33 11.42 10.75 9.47
N ILE A 34 11.16 9.45 9.24
CA ILE A 34 9.96 8.98 8.53
C ILE A 34 8.65 9.34 9.25
N PHE A 35 8.71 9.69 10.53
CA PHE A 35 7.54 10.05 11.33
C PHE A 35 7.35 11.57 11.44
N ILE A 36 8.16 12.38 10.75
CA ILE A 36 8.06 13.84 10.76
C ILE A 36 7.22 14.29 9.54
N PRO A 37 5.98 14.78 9.72
CA PRO A 37 5.03 14.99 8.62
C PRO A 37 5.48 15.95 7.51
N ASN A 38 6.41 16.86 7.80
CA ASN A 38 6.86 17.87 6.84
C ASN A 38 8.08 17.42 6.01
N LEU A 39 8.60 16.21 6.21
CA LEU A 39 9.74 15.68 5.45
C LEU A 39 9.28 14.79 4.30
N ALA A 40 10.02 14.78 3.19
CA ALA A 40 9.73 13.92 2.04
C ALA A 40 9.67 12.43 2.41
N VAL A 41 10.43 12.01 3.41
CA VAL A 41 10.45 10.61 3.90
C VAL A 41 9.19 10.22 4.69
N PHE A 42 8.31 11.18 5.05
CA PHE A 42 6.99 10.87 5.60
C PHE A 42 6.10 10.11 4.59
N GLN A 43 6.47 10.11 3.31
CA GLN A 43 5.86 9.28 2.28
C GLN A 43 5.82 7.79 2.64
N PHE A 44 6.76 7.26 3.44
CA PHE A 44 6.70 5.88 3.93
C PHE A 44 5.45 5.59 4.77
N VAL A 45 5.02 6.57 5.57
CA VAL A 45 3.82 6.46 6.41
C VAL A 45 2.57 6.55 5.54
N ILE A 46 2.45 7.59 4.73
CA ILE A 46 1.26 7.84 3.90
C ILE A 46 1.09 6.75 2.85
N SER A 47 2.10 6.52 2.02
CA SER A 47 2.05 5.49 0.98
C SER A 47 1.89 4.11 1.59
N GLY A 48 2.57 3.85 2.71
CA GLY A 48 2.43 2.61 3.48
C GLY A 48 0.98 2.33 3.83
N ALA A 49 0.33 3.27 4.51
CA ALA A 49 -1.04 3.13 4.97
C ALA A 49 -2.03 3.01 3.80
N MET A 50 -1.90 3.85 2.78
CA MET A 50 -2.79 3.85 1.63
C MET A 50 -2.66 2.59 0.78
N ALA A 51 -1.43 2.21 0.43
CA ALA A 51 -1.17 1.05 -0.42
C ALA A 51 -1.54 -0.26 0.29
N ALA A 52 -1.21 -0.41 1.58
CA ALA A 52 -1.59 -1.58 2.37
C ALA A 52 -3.11 -1.74 2.45
N SER A 53 -3.83 -0.65 2.71
CA SER A 53 -5.29 -0.64 2.76
C SER A 53 -5.90 -1.00 1.42
N PHE A 54 -5.43 -0.38 0.34
CA PHE A 54 -5.97 -0.64 -0.99
C PHE A 54 -5.68 -2.05 -1.49
N PHE A 55 -4.46 -2.55 -1.27
CA PHE A 55 -4.11 -3.92 -1.62
C PHE A 55 -4.98 -4.93 -0.86
N THR A 56 -5.21 -4.69 0.43
CA THR A 56 -6.08 -5.53 1.25
C THR A 56 -7.51 -5.53 0.72
N LEU A 57 -8.06 -4.36 0.36
CA LEU A 57 -9.37 -4.27 -0.27
C LEU A 57 -9.42 -5.07 -1.58
N LEU A 58 -8.43 -4.91 -2.47
CA LEU A 58 -8.35 -5.64 -3.75
C LEU A 58 -8.26 -7.15 -3.58
N ARG A 59 -7.67 -7.62 -2.47
CA ARG A 59 -7.54 -9.05 -2.18
C ARG A 59 -8.86 -9.69 -1.75
N TYR A 60 -9.66 -8.99 -0.94
CA TYR A 60 -10.83 -9.58 -0.27
C TYR A 60 -12.18 -9.07 -0.79
N THR A 61 -12.20 -8.07 -1.66
CA THR A 61 -13.43 -7.49 -2.22
C THR A 61 -13.40 -7.44 -3.73
N THR A 62 -14.52 -7.04 -4.35
CA THR A 62 -14.57 -6.80 -5.79
C THR A 62 -13.81 -5.53 -6.15
N PHE A 63 -13.23 -5.47 -7.36
CA PHE A 63 -12.49 -4.29 -7.82
C PHE A 63 -13.28 -2.98 -7.67
N ARG A 64 -14.59 -3.00 -7.98
CA ARG A 64 -15.48 -1.84 -7.80
C ARG A 64 -15.55 -1.38 -6.35
N ASN A 65 -15.72 -2.31 -5.40
CA ASN A 65 -15.77 -1.98 -3.98
C ASN A 65 -14.41 -1.54 -3.45
N SER A 66 -13.32 -2.12 -3.97
CA SER A 66 -11.97 -1.70 -3.63
C SER A 66 -11.69 -0.27 -4.09
N LEU A 67 -12.10 0.10 -5.30
CA LEU A 67 -11.96 1.47 -5.81
C LEU A 67 -12.77 2.47 -4.97
N ALA A 68 -14.01 2.14 -4.61
CA ALA A 68 -14.83 2.99 -3.75
C ALA A 68 -14.18 3.16 -2.36
N GLY A 69 -13.71 2.06 -1.75
CA GLY A 69 -12.98 2.12 -0.49
C GLY A 69 -11.68 2.91 -0.59
N TYR A 70 -10.95 2.80 -1.70
CA TYR A 70 -9.75 3.58 -1.95
C TYR A 70 -10.04 5.07 -2.02
N PHE A 71 -11.10 5.45 -2.72
CA PHE A 71 -11.52 6.85 -2.80
C PHE A 71 -11.85 7.43 -1.42
N VAL A 72 -12.52 6.66 -0.55
CA VAL A 72 -12.78 7.06 0.85
C VAL A 72 -11.46 7.25 1.62
N ILE A 73 -10.51 6.33 1.46
CA ILE A 73 -9.17 6.45 2.08
C ILE A 73 -8.45 7.71 1.60
N CYS A 74 -8.51 8.03 0.30
CA CYS A 74 -7.91 9.24 -0.25
C CYS A 74 -8.50 10.51 0.37
N ILE A 75 -9.84 10.60 0.46
CA ILE A 75 -10.51 11.75 1.10
C ILE A 75 -10.09 11.88 2.56
N PHE A 76 -10.06 10.76 3.29
CA PHE A 76 -9.66 10.77 4.69
C PHE A 76 -8.20 11.21 4.87
N MET A 77 -7.28 10.69 4.06
CA MET A 77 -5.87 11.08 4.10
C MET A 77 -5.67 12.55 3.73
N GLU A 78 -6.37 13.04 2.70
CA GLU A 78 -6.34 14.45 2.34
C GLU A 78 -6.77 15.34 3.52
N GLY A 79 -7.87 14.98 4.20
CA GLY A 79 -8.36 15.69 5.38
C GLY A 79 -7.38 15.71 6.55
N LEU A 80 -6.53 14.68 6.70
CA LEU A 80 -5.49 14.63 7.73
C LEU A 80 -4.23 15.43 7.36
N LEU A 81 -3.92 15.54 6.06
CA LEU A 81 -2.68 16.15 5.57
C LEU A 81 -2.80 17.65 5.27
N MET A 82 -4.02 18.14 5.03
CA MET A 82 -4.24 19.54 4.68
C MET A 82 -3.91 20.50 5.84
N LYS A 83 -2.83 21.27 5.68
CA LYS A 83 -2.59 22.51 6.45
C LYS A 83 -3.07 23.78 5.73
N SER A 84 -3.21 23.75 4.40
CA SER A 84 -3.74 24.86 3.60
C SER A 84 -4.23 24.37 2.22
N PRO A 85 -5.52 24.51 1.88
CA PRO A 85 -6.08 24.02 0.63
C PRO A 85 -5.79 25.00 -0.53
N THR A 86 -4.62 24.89 -1.15
CA THR A 86 -4.38 25.49 -2.46
C THR A 86 -4.69 24.48 -3.56
N ALA A 87 -5.15 24.95 -4.73
CA ALA A 87 -5.46 24.09 -5.86
C ALA A 87 -4.23 23.26 -6.32
N GLU A 88 -3.02 23.81 -6.19
CA GLU A 88 -1.78 23.13 -6.51
C GLU A 88 -1.51 21.93 -5.58
N TYR A 89 -1.71 22.10 -4.27
CA TYR A 89 -1.53 20.99 -3.32
C TYR A 89 -2.58 19.90 -3.53
N ILE A 90 -3.84 20.27 -3.77
CA ILE A 90 -4.91 19.31 -4.09
C ILE A 90 -4.56 18.50 -5.35
N LEU A 91 -4.12 19.17 -6.42
CA LEU A 91 -3.76 18.49 -7.67
C LEU A 91 -2.58 17.53 -7.45
N ARG A 92 -1.54 17.97 -6.74
CA ARG A 92 -0.39 17.13 -6.38
C ARG A 92 -0.84 15.89 -5.62
N ASP A 93 -1.70 16.05 -4.61
CA ASP A 93 -2.10 14.97 -3.73
C ASP A 93 -3.02 13.98 -4.46
N ILE A 94 -3.94 14.46 -5.32
CA ILE A 94 -4.72 13.61 -6.22
C ILE A 94 -3.82 12.78 -7.14
N LEU A 95 -2.82 13.40 -7.77
CA LEU A 95 -1.89 12.70 -8.66
C LEU A 95 -1.05 11.67 -7.89
N TYR A 96 -0.61 12.02 -6.70
CA TYR A 96 0.15 11.13 -5.82
C TYR A 96 -0.68 9.92 -5.39
N PHE A 97 -1.93 10.12 -5.00
CA PHE A 97 -2.85 9.03 -4.69
C PHE A 97 -3.15 8.19 -5.93
N ALA A 98 -3.33 8.79 -7.11
CA ALA A 98 -3.51 8.03 -8.34
C ALA A 98 -2.31 7.12 -8.64
N VAL A 99 -1.08 7.59 -8.41
CA VAL A 99 0.15 6.79 -8.54
C VAL A 99 0.15 5.60 -7.59
N ILE A 100 -0.14 5.84 -6.30
CA ILE A 100 -0.22 4.76 -5.29
C ILE A 100 -1.23 3.71 -5.72
N GLY A 101 -2.45 4.14 -6.03
CA GLY A 101 -3.54 3.25 -6.45
C GLY A 101 -3.16 2.44 -7.69
N PHE A 102 -2.62 3.10 -8.70
CA PHE A 102 -2.26 2.44 -9.95
C PHE A 102 -1.10 1.45 -9.77
N ALA A 103 -0.07 1.79 -8.98
CA ALA A 103 1.03 0.88 -8.66
C ALA A 103 0.55 -0.40 -7.95
N VAL A 104 -0.34 -0.23 -6.96
CA VAL A 104 -0.95 -1.35 -6.22
C VAL A 104 -1.80 -2.21 -7.15
N TYR A 105 -2.58 -1.59 -8.03
CA TYR A 105 -3.40 -2.30 -9.01
C TYR A 105 -2.55 -3.14 -9.96
N LEU A 106 -1.48 -2.56 -10.53
CA LEU A 106 -0.55 -3.28 -11.41
C LEU A 106 0.07 -4.47 -10.69
N TYR A 107 0.54 -4.27 -9.45
CA TYR A 107 1.11 -5.34 -8.64
C TYR A 107 0.09 -6.45 -8.37
N TRP A 108 -1.12 -6.12 -7.91
CA TRP A 108 -2.18 -7.09 -7.63
C TRP A 108 -2.60 -7.86 -8.87
N ARG A 109 -2.71 -7.17 -10.02
CA ARG A 109 -3.19 -7.75 -11.28
C ARG A 109 -2.16 -8.65 -11.95
N TYR A 110 -0.90 -8.23 -12.00
CA TYR A 110 0.13 -8.85 -12.84
C TYR A 110 1.23 -9.57 -12.06
N SER A 111 1.64 -9.06 -10.91
CA SER A 111 2.80 -9.60 -10.16
C SER A 111 2.39 -10.57 -9.08
N TYR A 112 1.34 -10.26 -8.32
CA TYR A 112 0.95 -11.01 -7.13
C TYR A 112 0.62 -12.49 -7.41
N LYS A 113 0.14 -12.79 -8.61
CA LYS A 113 -0.21 -14.15 -9.04
C LYS A 113 0.97 -14.99 -9.54
N THR A 114 2.17 -14.41 -9.62
CA THR A 114 3.35 -15.10 -10.13
C THR A 114 4.06 -15.90 -9.02
N ASN A 115 4.65 -17.05 -9.37
CA ASN A 115 5.32 -17.94 -8.40
C ASN A 115 6.72 -17.46 -7.96
N LEU A 116 7.21 -16.32 -8.46
CA LEU A 116 8.54 -15.81 -8.18
C LEU A 116 8.54 -14.96 -6.89
N LEU A 117 8.59 -15.63 -5.73
CA LEU A 117 8.50 -15.03 -4.39
C LEU A 117 9.40 -13.80 -4.18
N TRP A 118 10.66 -13.86 -4.61
CA TRP A 118 11.63 -12.76 -4.42
C TRP A 118 11.54 -11.65 -5.46
N ASN A 119 10.94 -11.93 -6.62
CA ASN A 119 10.80 -10.92 -7.68
C ASN A 119 9.59 -10.03 -7.46
N ARG A 120 8.58 -10.50 -6.71
CA ARG A 120 7.34 -9.75 -6.46
C ARG A 120 7.58 -8.42 -5.74
N PRO A 121 8.34 -8.35 -4.63
CA PRO A 121 8.65 -7.07 -4.00
C PRO A 121 9.43 -6.11 -4.91
N LEU A 122 10.37 -6.63 -5.71
CA LEU A 122 11.16 -5.83 -6.66
C LEU A 122 10.30 -5.28 -7.80
N GLN A 123 9.34 -6.07 -8.31
CA GLN A 123 8.38 -5.60 -9.31
C GLN A 123 7.49 -4.51 -8.75
N PHE A 124 7.02 -4.65 -7.50
CA PHE A 124 6.22 -3.60 -6.87
C PHE A 124 7.03 -2.31 -6.69
N ALA A 125 8.25 -2.42 -6.19
CA ALA A 125 9.20 -1.31 -6.09
C ALA A 125 9.41 -0.61 -7.45
N GLY A 126 9.59 -1.39 -8.51
CA GLY A 126 9.73 -0.90 -9.88
C GLY A 126 8.50 -0.14 -10.37
N TYR A 127 7.30 -0.69 -10.22
CA TYR A 127 6.06 -0.01 -10.60
C TYR A 127 5.89 1.32 -9.87
N PHE A 128 6.12 1.31 -8.55
CA PHE A 128 5.98 2.50 -7.72
C PHE A 128 6.99 3.58 -8.13
N ALA A 129 8.25 3.21 -8.34
CA ALA A 129 9.30 4.14 -8.77
C ALA A 129 9.04 4.75 -10.16
N VAL A 130 8.69 3.92 -11.15
CA VAL A 130 8.43 4.38 -12.53
C VAL A 130 7.22 5.30 -12.58
N LEU A 131 6.13 4.95 -11.92
CA LEU A 131 4.92 5.78 -11.91
C LEU A 131 5.16 7.12 -11.19
N ASN A 132 5.95 7.12 -10.11
CA ASN A 132 6.27 8.36 -9.42
C ASN A 132 7.24 9.25 -10.21
N ILE A 133 8.14 8.66 -11.01
CA ILE A 133 8.93 9.42 -12.00
C ILE A 133 8.00 10.12 -13.00
N VAL A 134 7.06 9.39 -13.61
CA VAL A 134 6.12 9.94 -14.60
C VAL A 134 5.34 11.10 -13.98
N MET A 135 4.82 10.92 -12.76
CA MET A 135 4.12 11.97 -12.03
C MET A 135 5.01 13.19 -11.74
N THR A 136 6.24 12.97 -11.29
CA THR A 136 7.21 14.04 -11.00
C THR A 136 7.49 14.87 -12.27
N VAL A 137 7.67 14.21 -13.42
CA VAL A 137 7.85 14.88 -14.72
C VAL A 137 6.64 15.74 -15.05
N VAL A 138 5.42 15.21 -14.91
CA VAL A 138 4.17 15.93 -15.20
C VAL A 138 4.03 17.17 -14.30
N LEU A 139 4.26 17.02 -12.99
CA LEU A 139 4.18 18.14 -12.05
C LEU A 139 5.20 19.25 -12.33
N LEU A 140 6.46 18.87 -12.61
CA LEU A 140 7.50 19.85 -12.94
C LEU A 140 7.24 20.56 -14.27
N PHE A 141 6.61 19.88 -15.23
CA PHE A 141 6.19 20.49 -16.48
C PHE A 141 5.07 21.51 -16.25
N ILE A 142 4.03 21.16 -15.49
CA ILE A 142 2.92 22.07 -15.13
C ILE A 142 3.44 23.31 -14.39
N ASN A 143 4.41 23.12 -13.48
CA ASN A 143 4.96 24.19 -12.66
C ASN A 143 6.13 24.97 -13.31
N ASN A 144 6.49 24.67 -14.56
CA ASN A 144 7.64 25.28 -15.26
C ASN A 144 8.98 25.17 -14.51
N GLN A 145 9.20 24.07 -13.78
CA GLN A 145 10.37 23.82 -12.92
C GLN A 145 11.35 22.77 -13.50
N LEU A 146 11.38 22.62 -14.82
CA LEU A 146 12.28 21.67 -15.52
C LEU A 146 13.77 21.76 -15.13
N PRO A 147 14.36 22.92 -14.75
CA PRO A 147 15.76 22.96 -14.31
C PRO A 147 16.07 22.11 -13.06
N GLN A 148 15.06 21.78 -12.24
CA GLN A 148 15.22 20.97 -11.02
C GLN A 148 15.00 19.47 -11.27
N LEU A 149 14.73 19.07 -12.51
CA LEU A 149 14.27 17.74 -12.89
C LEU A 149 15.20 16.62 -12.42
N ILE A 150 16.51 16.72 -12.66
CA ILE A 150 17.45 15.63 -12.36
C ILE A 150 17.49 15.33 -10.85
N ASN A 151 17.58 16.37 -10.01
CA ASN A 151 17.66 16.21 -8.56
C ASN A 151 16.33 15.71 -7.97
N ALA A 152 15.20 16.25 -8.46
CA ALA A 152 13.88 15.80 -8.06
C ALA A 152 13.63 14.32 -8.43
N LEU A 153 14.06 13.91 -9.63
CA LEU A 153 13.92 12.52 -10.08
C LEU A 153 14.76 11.55 -9.26
N ALA A 154 16.03 11.85 -9.00
CA ALA A 154 16.92 10.94 -8.27
C ALA A 154 16.40 10.67 -6.84
N LEU A 155 15.93 11.72 -6.16
CA LEU A 155 15.42 11.61 -4.78
C LEU A 155 14.05 10.93 -4.74
N ASN A 156 13.11 11.34 -5.59
CA ASN A 156 11.78 10.73 -5.62
C ASN A 156 11.81 9.28 -6.08
N MET A 157 12.63 8.93 -7.08
CA MET A 157 12.76 7.55 -7.54
C MET A 157 13.27 6.64 -6.42
N SER A 158 14.31 7.06 -5.69
CA SER A 158 14.92 6.26 -4.63
C SER A 158 13.96 6.03 -3.47
N ILE A 159 13.30 7.09 -3.00
CA ILE A 159 12.29 6.98 -1.92
C ILE A 159 11.14 6.07 -2.37
N SER A 160 10.61 6.29 -3.58
CA SER A 160 9.50 5.52 -4.13
C SER A 160 9.83 4.04 -4.30
N PHE A 161 11.04 3.74 -4.76
CA PHE A 161 11.51 2.37 -4.88
C PHE A 161 11.55 1.69 -3.51
N LEU A 162 12.12 2.36 -2.50
CA LEU A 162 12.19 1.83 -1.13
C LEU A 162 10.81 1.64 -0.49
N VAL A 163 9.87 2.58 -0.72
CA VAL A 163 8.47 2.45 -0.29
C VAL A 163 7.83 1.22 -0.92
N GLY A 164 7.90 1.08 -2.24
CA GLY A 164 7.34 -0.08 -2.94
C GLY A 164 8.00 -1.40 -2.53
N LEU A 165 9.30 -1.39 -2.25
CA LEU A 165 10.04 -2.55 -1.74
C LEU A 165 9.53 -2.96 -0.35
N GLY A 166 9.42 -2.02 0.59
CA GLY A 166 8.94 -2.28 1.93
C GLY A 166 7.50 -2.79 1.95
N LEU A 167 6.63 -2.19 1.15
CA LEU A 167 5.26 -2.68 0.93
C LEU A 167 5.26 -4.11 0.38
N GLY A 168 6.06 -4.38 -0.66
CA GLY A 168 6.16 -5.71 -1.27
C GLY A 168 6.63 -6.78 -0.29
N ILE A 169 7.67 -6.49 0.50
CA ILE A 169 8.16 -7.39 1.54
C ILE A 169 7.08 -7.64 2.59
N GLY A 170 6.39 -6.58 3.02
CA GLY A 170 5.30 -6.67 4.00
C GLY A 170 4.15 -7.55 3.51
N ILE A 171 3.75 -7.42 2.24
CA ILE A 171 2.72 -8.27 1.63
C ILE A 171 3.14 -9.75 1.64
N GLU A 172 4.39 -10.06 1.27
CA GLU A 172 4.88 -11.45 1.30
C GLU A 172 4.95 -12.01 2.71
N ALA A 173 5.39 -11.22 3.69
CA ALA A 173 5.36 -11.59 5.10
C ALA A 173 3.92 -11.88 5.57
N GLY A 174 2.96 -11.03 5.19
CA GLY A 174 1.54 -11.25 5.48
C GLY A 174 1.02 -12.57 4.92
N ASN A 175 1.36 -12.89 3.67
CA ASN A 175 0.98 -14.18 3.07
C ASN A 175 1.60 -15.36 3.81
N TYR A 176 2.85 -15.23 4.25
CA TYR A 176 3.52 -16.26 5.03
C TYR A 176 2.80 -16.52 6.37
N PHE A 177 2.43 -15.46 7.10
CA PHE A 177 1.71 -15.59 8.36
C PHE A 177 0.29 -16.16 8.17
N ILE A 178 -0.43 -15.71 7.15
CA ILE A 178 -1.78 -16.23 6.82
C ILE A 178 -1.74 -17.74 6.54
N LYS A 179 -0.72 -18.23 5.82
CA LYS A 179 -0.55 -19.67 5.55
C LYS A 179 -0.28 -20.51 6.80
N LYS A 180 0.16 -19.89 7.90
CA LYS A 180 0.45 -20.55 9.18
C LYS A 180 -0.72 -20.49 10.17
N LEU A 181 -1.82 -19.81 9.83
CA LEU A 181 -3.00 -19.82 10.68
C LEU A 181 -3.57 -21.25 10.76
N PRO A 182 -3.90 -21.75 11.96
CA PRO A 182 -4.53 -23.06 12.10
C PRO A 182 -5.85 -23.07 11.33
N ALA A 183 -6.16 -24.18 10.68
CA ALA A 183 -7.49 -24.40 10.14
C ALA A 183 -8.46 -24.44 11.34
N VAL A 184 -9.49 -23.61 11.32
CA VAL A 184 -10.57 -23.74 12.30
C VAL A 184 -11.29 -25.03 11.96
N GLU A 185 -11.13 -26.06 12.79
CA GLU A 185 -11.95 -27.27 12.72
C GLU A 185 -13.40 -26.82 12.91
N GLU A 186 -14.26 -27.12 11.93
CA GLU A 186 -15.70 -26.87 12.07
C GLU A 186 -16.18 -27.65 13.30
N GLU A 187 -16.71 -26.94 14.31
CA GLU A 187 -17.36 -27.58 15.45
C GLU A 187 -18.40 -28.56 14.89
N GLN A 188 -18.15 -29.86 15.09
CA GLN A 188 -19.11 -30.88 14.71
C GLN A 188 -20.42 -30.54 15.42
N PRO A 189 -21.56 -30.50 14.70
CA PRO A 189 -22.84 -30.25 15.34
C PRO A 189 -23.00 -31.28 16.46
N ILE A 190 -23.17 -30.79 17.68
CA ILE A 190 -23.46 -31.60 18.86
C ILE A 190 -24.60 -32.51 18.46
N ALA A 191 -24.32 -33.82 18.36
CA ALA A 191 -25.33 -34.81 18.05
C ALA A 191 -26.45 -34.60 19.07
N GLU A 192 -27.64 -34.24 18.58
CA GLU A 192 -28.84 -34.22 19.40
C GLU A 192 -28.99 -35.61 20.00
N ASP A 193 -28.68 -35.70 21.29
CA ASP A 193 -28.87 -36.89 22.10
C ASP A 193 -30.38 -37.15 22.08
N ASN A 194 -30.80 -38.06 21.19
CA ASN A 194 -32.17 -38.51 21.04
C ASN A 194 -32.61 -39.12 22.38
N LYS A 195 -33.23 -38.30 23.22
CA LYS A 195 -34.05 -38.75 24.33
C LYS A 195 -35.36 -39.28 23.77
N SER A 196 -35.44 -40.59 23.61
CA SER A 196 -36.69 -41.36 23.64
C SER A 196 -36.41 -42.79 24.08
#